data_AF-C5KRD5-F1
#
_entry.id   AF-C5KRD5-F1
#
_cell.length_a   1.000
_cell.length_b   1.000
_cell.length_c   1.000
_cell.angle_alpha   90.00
_cell.angle_beta   90.00
_cell.angle_gamma   90.00
#
_symmetry.space_group_name_H-M   'P 1'
#
loop_
_entity.id
_entity.type
_entity.pdbx_description
1 polymer ?
#
loop_
_entity_poly.entity_id
_entity_poly.type
_entity_poly.pdbx_seq_one_letter_code
_entity_poly.pdbx_strand_id
1 'polypeptide(L)'
;MMTTMNNSQQQMGAMQTSPPLPQPAMAPIHMTDAPGVRVLSIPYESIGSIVGPGGVVLWALQNDSGAKVDMEKAGVTGQPRPLTIKGDSIKIEKAMEIIHRVLQGQFNVDDAIMRRRQAKQQYQQQNEGTA
;
A
#
# COMPACT_ATOMS: atom_id res chain seq x y z
N MET A 1 -49.24 -47.30 7.78
CA MET A 1 -49.87 -46.09 8.34
C MET A 1 -48.98 -44.90 8.01
N MET A 2 -49.51 -43.98 7.19
CA MET A 2 -49.28 -42.51 7.12
C MET A 2 -47.82 -42.00 7.09
N THR A 3 -47.25 -41.48 5.97
CA THR A 3 -47.36 -40.11 5.36
C THR A 3 -47.01 -38.98 6.38
N THR A 4 -46.25 -37.89 6.17
CA THR A 4 -45.96 -37.01 5.02
C THR A 4 -44.89 -35.95 5.43
N MET A 5 -44.11 -35.43 4.47
CA MET A 5 -43.72 -34.01 4.19
C MET A 5 -43.49 -33.00 5.35
N ASN A 6 -42.35 -32.29 5.42
CA ASN A 6 -41.84 -31.17 4.58
C ASN A 6 -42.17 -29.76 5.16
N ASN A 7 -41.10 -29.02 5.49
CA ASN A 7 -40.80 -27.60 5.24
C ASN A 7 -41.86 -26.49 5.44
N SER A 8 -41.52 -25.47 6.25
CA SER A 8 -41.73 -24.02 6.03
C SER A 8 -41.39 -23.23 7.32
N GLN A 9 -40.30 -22.45 7.37
CA GLN A 9 -40.12 -21.06 6.89
C GLN A 9 -40.53 -19.98 7.92
N GLN A 10 -39.52 -19.27 8.44
CA GLN A 10 -39.51 -17.83 8.81
C GLN A 10 -38.08 -17.50 9.30
N GLN A 11 -37.16 -16.97 8.49
CA GLN A 11 -36.98 -15.56 8.05
C GLN A 11 -37.04 -14.54 9.18
N MET A 12 -35.89 -13.93 9.54
CA MET A 12 -35.60 -12.48 9.47
C MET A 12 -34.35 -12.11 10.29
N GLY A 13 -33.44 -11.35 9.67
CA GLY A 13 -32.44 -10.53 10.37
C GLY A 13 -30.99 -10.97 10.23
N ALA A 14 -30.34 -10.51 9.17
CA ALA A 14 -28.88 -10.45 9.11
C ALA A 14 -28.36 -9.72 10.35
N MET A 15 -27.77 -10.46 11.30
CA MET A 15 -26.79 -9.86 12.19
C MET A 15 -25.56 -9.63 11.33
N GLN A 16 -25.57 -8.47 10.66
CA GLN A 16 -24.40 -7.81 10.14
C GLN A 16 -23.44 -7.67 11.32
N THR A 17 -22.58 -8.65 11.56
CA THR A 17 -21.31 -8.37 12.19
C THR A 17 -20.51 -7.70 11.10
N SER A 18 -20.74 -6.39 10.94
CA SER A 18 -19.89 -5.52 10.15
C SER A 18 -18.46 -5.98 10.39
N PRO A 19 -17.64 -6.27 9.36
CA PRO A 19 -16.22 -6.36 9.60
C PRO A 19 -15.87 -5.05 10.32
N PRO A 20 -15.14 -5.07 11.45
CA PRO A 20 -14.65 -3.84 12.00
C PRO A 20 -13.91 -3.19 10.82
N LEU A 21 -14.42 -2.04 10.35
CA LEU A 21 -13.62 -1.15 9.54
C LEU A 21 -12.27 -1.14 10.24
N PRO A 22 -11.14 -1.39 9.55
CA PRO A 22 -9.85 -1.14 10.16
C PRO A 22 -9.95 0.29 10.68
N GLN A 23 -10.11 0.42 12.00
CA GLN A 23 -10.20 1.70 12.66
C GLN A 23 -8.93 2.39 12.17
N PRO A 24 -9.01 3.61 11.61
CA PRO A 24 -7.79 4.39 11.45
C PRO A 24 -7.21 4.48 12.86
N ALA A 25 -6.23 3.63 13.15
CA ALA A 25 -5.56 3.57 14.42
C ALA A 25 -4.99 4.97 14.60
N MET A 26 -5.65 5.74 15.46
CA MET A 26 -5.23 7.03 16.00
C MET A 26 -4.18 7.71 15.12
N ALA A 27 -4.61 8.53 14.16
CA ALA A 27 -3.69 9.48 13.56
C ALA A 27 -3.04 10.25 14.73
N PRO A 28 -1.71 10.18 14.91
CA PRO A 28 -1.07 10.98 15.93
C PRO A 28 -1.40 12.43 15.60
N ILE A 29 -1.90 13.14 16.62
CA ILE A 29 -2.03 14.59 16.71
C ILE A 29 -1.07 15.27 15.71
N HIS A 30 -1.62 15.73 14.57
CA HIS A 30 -0.89 16.50 13.56
C HIS A 30 -0.51 17.84 14.19
N MET A 31 0.62 17.87 14.89
CA MET A 31 1.36 19.11 15.12
C MET A 31 1.88 19.55 13.75
N THR A 32 1.34 20.65 13.23
CA THR A 32 1.69 21.35 11.99
C THR A 32 3.06 20.96 11.45
N ASP A 33 3.05 20.09 10.44
CA ASP A 33 4.20 19.90 9.58
C ASP A 33 3.79 20.34 8.19
N ALA A 34 4.40 21.43 7.71
CA ALA A 34 4.10 21.93 6.38
C ALA A 34 4.46 20.83 5.36
N PRO A 35 3.59 20.56 4.36
CA PRO A 35 3.88 19.55 3.35
C PRO A 35 5.21 19.87 2.66
N GLY A 36 6.19 19.02 2.91
CA GLY A 36 7.53 19.14 2.37
C GLY A 36 7.66 18.45 1.02
N VAL A 37 8.72 18.83 0.29
CA VAL A 37 9.18 18.10 -0.89
C VAL A 37 10.67 17.83 -0.72
N ARG A 38 11.07 16.57 -0.87
CA ARG A 38 12.46 16.15 -0.94
C ARG A 38 12.74 15.52 -2.30
N VAL A 39 13.91 15.79 -2.84
CA VAL A 39 14.37 15.20 -4.10
C VAL A 39 15.69 14.48 -3.82
N LEU A 40 15.76 13.22 -4.24
CA LEU A 40 16.94 12.38 -4.14
C LEU A 40 17.47 12.03 -5.52
N SER A 41 18.78 12.04 -5.71
CA SER A 41 19.41 11.52 -6.92
C SER A 41 19.69 10.03 -6.75
N ILE A 42 18.93 9.18 -7.45
CA ILE A 42 19.10 7.73 -7.42
C ILE A 42 19.98 7.31 -8.59
N PRO A 43 21.12 6.64 -8.36
CA PRO A 43 22.01 6.20 -9.44
C PRO A 43 21.33 5.14 -10.32
N TYR A 44 21.73 5.07 -11.59
CA TYR A 44 21.07 4.24 -12.59
C TYR A 44 21.01 2.76 -12.20
N GLU A 45 22.09 2.22 -11.63
CA GLU A 45 22.12 0.81 -11.17
C GLU A 45 21.09 0.50 -10.07
N SER A 46 20.74 1.49 -9.25
CA SER A 46 19.84 1.29 -8.11
C SER A 46 18.36 1.52 -8.45
N ILE A 47 18.05 2.12 -9.60
CA ILE A 47 16.67 2.39 -10.03
C ILE A 47 15.86 1.08 -10.12
N GLY A 48 16.48 0.03 -10.66
CA GLY A 48 15.84 -1.28 -10.77
C GLY A 48 15.42 -1.85 -9.41
N SER A 49 16.26 -1.67 -8.38
CA SER A 49 15.98 -2.09 -7.02
C SER A 49 14.90 -1.24 -6.35
N ILE A 50 14.92 0.08 -6.56
CA ILE A 50 13.91 1.01 -6.00
C ILE A 50 12.52 0.80 -6.61
N VAL A 51 12.44 0.58 -7.91
CA VAL A 51 11.17 0.33 -8.59
C VAL A 51 10.69 -1.10 -8.32
N GLY A 52 11.62 -2.05 -8.45
CA GLY A 52 11.35 -3.48 -8.35
C GLY A 52 10.45 -4.02 -9.47
N PRO A 53 10.22 -5.34 -9.49
CA PRO A 53 9.39 -5.98 -10.50
C PRO A 53 7.96 -5.43 -10.48
N GLY A 54 7.49 -4.89 -11.60
CA GLY A 54 6.16 -4.32 -11.74
C GLY A 54 5.89 -3.08 -10.87
N GLY A 55 6.94 -2.38 -10.40
CA GLY A 55 6.80 -1.20 -9.54
C GLY A 55 6.36 -1.53 -8.11
N VAL A 56 6.53 -2.78 -7.67
CA VAL A 56 6.08 -3.23 -6.35
C VAL A 56 6.82 -2.56 -5.20
N VAL A 57 8.13 -2.35 -5.34
CA VAL A 57 8.95 -1.74 -4.30
C VAL A 57 8.61 -0.26 -4.18
N LEU A 58 8.44 0.43 -5.30
CA LEU A 58 8.00 1.82 -5.32
C LEU A 58 6.58 1.99 -4.72
N TRP A 59 5.69 1.02 -4.95
CA TRP A 59 4.38 1.01 -4.30
C TRP A 59 4.49 0.79 -2.79
N ALA A 60 5.31 -0.18 -2.36
CA ALA A 60 5.51 -0.45 -0.94
C ALA A 60 6.18 0.73 -0.22
N LEU A 61 7.13 1.41 -0.86
CA LEU A 61 7.73 2.65 -0.39
C LEU A 61 6.68 3.70 -0.07
N GLN A 62 5.73 3.92 -0.98
CA GLN A 62 4.63 4.87 -0.78
C GLN A 62 3.64 4.40 0.28
N ASN A 63 3.30 3.11 0.28
CA ASN A 63 2.34 2.54 1.22
C ASN A 63 2.86 2.53 2.67
N ASP A 64 4.13 2.20 2.85
CA ASP A 64 4.76 2.04 4.17
C ASP A 64 5.16 3.41 4.76
N SER A 65 5.67 4.33 3.93
CA SER A 65 5.96 5.70 4.38
C SER A 65 4.72 6.59 4.50
N GLY A 66 3.66 6.30 3.75
CA GLY A 66 2.52 7.21 3.56
C GLY A 66 2.87 8.48 2.78
N ALA A 67 4.10 8.60 2.26
CA ALA A 67 4.54 9.69 1.41
C ALA A 67 4.21 9.41 -0.06
N LYS A 68 4.01 10.46 -0.84
CA LYS A 68 3.90 10.38 -2.28
C LYS A 68 5.29 10.35 -2.89
N VAL A 69 5.66 9.24 -3.52
CA VAL A 69 6.96 9.07 -4.17
C VAL A 69 6.76 9.01 -5.67
N ASP A 70 7.42 9.92 -6.38
CA ASP A 70 7.40 10.04 -7.83
C ASP A 70 8.82 9.88 -8.37
N MET A 71 9.00 8.96 -9.31
CA MET A 71 10.28 8.75 -9.98
C MET A 71 10.11 9.02 -11.47
N GLU A 72 11.00 9.82 -12.01
CA GLU A 72 10.95 10.19 -13.43
C GLU A 72 11.21 8.96 -14.32
N LYS A 73 10.19 8.62 -15.13
CA LYS A 73 10.27 7.49 -16.07
C LYS A 73 11.14 7.82 -17.28
N ALA A 74 11.03 9.06 -17.76
CA ALA A 74 11.85 9.61 -18.82
C ALA A 74 13.19 10.06 -18.23
N GLY A 75 14.23 9.24 -18.38
CA GLY A 75 15.55 9.62 -17.91
C GLY A 75 16.61 9.04 -18.82
N VAL A 76 17.71 9.76 -18.97
CA VAL A 76 18.85 9.33 -19.79
C VAL A 76 19.42 8.04 -19.20
N THR A 77 19.60 7.03 -20.05
CA THR A 77 20.22 5.76 -19.66
C THR A 77 21.63 6.01 -19.15
N GLY A 78 21.98 5.44 -17.98
CA GLY A 78 23.29 5.63 -17.37
C GLY A 78 23.47 6.96 -16.61
N GLN A 79 22.41 7.73 -16.38
CA GLN A 79 22.43 8.91 -15.51
C GLN A 79 21.59 8.70 -14.25
N PRO A 80 21.97 9.33 -13.11
CA PRO A 80 21.14 9.37 -11.93
C PRO A 80 19.78 9.98 -12.23
N ARG A 81 18.71 9.44 -11.64
CA ARG A 81 17.35 9.97 -11.80
C ARG A 81 16.85 10.62 -10.51
N PRO A 82 16.18 11.77 -10.61
CA PRO A 82 15.55 12.39 -9.45
C PRO A 82 14.34 11.56 -9.01
N LEU A 83 14.30 11.24 -7.71
CA LEU A 83 13.17 10.67 -7.01
C LEU A 83 12.60 11.73 -6.07
N THR A 84 11.37 12.14 -6.32
CA THR A 84 10.67 13.18 -5.58
C THR A 84 9.75 12.57 -4.55
N ILE A 85 9.92 12.94 -3.29
CA ILE A 85 9.10 12.51 -2.16
C ILE A 85 8.33 13.73 -1.67
N LYS A 86 7.01 13.61 -1.57
CA LYS A 86 6.10 14.67 -1.11
C LYS A 86 5.26 14.15 0.04
N GLY A 87 5.15 14.94 1.11
CA GLY A 87 4.35 14.58 2.28
C GLY A 87 4.78 15.36 3.51
N ASP A 88 4.24 14.97 4.66
CA ASP A 88 4.67 15.50 5.96
C ASP A 88 6.13 15.10 6.22
N SER A 89 6.89 15.88 6.98
CA SER A 89 8.31 15.62 7.28
C SER A 89 8.52 14.23 7.88
N ILE A 90 7.61 13.77 8.75
CA ILE A 90 7.65 12.40 9.30
C ILE A 90 7.51 11.35 8.19
N LYS A 91 6.61 11.57 7.23
CA LYS A 91 6.42 10.65 6.09
C LYS A 91 7.62 10.65 5.17
N ILE A 92 8.19 11.84 4.93
CA ILE A 92 9.40 12.01 4.13
C ILE A 92 10.57 11.28 4.77
N GLU A 93 10.79 11.46 6.08
CA GLU A 93 11.86 10.79 6.82
C GLU A 93 11.72 9.26 6.76
N LYS A 94 10.51 8.75 6.99
CA LYS A 94 10.22 7.31 6.81
C LYS A 94 10.50 6.84 5.39
N ALA A 95 10.10 7.59 4.37
CA ALA A 95 10.38 7.24 2.98
C ALA A 95 11.89 7.15 2.72
N MET A 96 12.66 8.10 3.23
CA MET A 96 14.13 8.12 3.11
C MET A 96 14.76 6.88 3.77
N GLU A 97 14.30 6.50 4.96
CA GLU A 97 14.77 5.31 5.66
C GLU A 97 14.51 4.03 4.84
N ILE A 98 13.30 3.88 4.32
CA ILE A 98 12.96 2.69 3.52
C ILE A 98 13.76 2.70 2.21
N ILE A 99 13.95 3.86 1.56
CA ILE A 99 14.79 3.98 0.36
C ILE A 99 16.22 3.53 0.67
N HIS A 100 16.81 4.00 1.78
CA HIS A 100 18.14 3.57 2.18
C HIS A 100 18.21 2.05 2.38
N ARG A 101 17.20 1.45 3.02
CA ARG A 101 17.11 -0.01 3.18
C ARG A 101 17.03 -0.73 1.84
N VAL A 102 16.28 -0.21 0.87
CA VAL A 102 16.20 -0.76 -0.49
C VAL A 102 17.56 -0.66 -1.20
N LEU A 103 18.23 0.50 -1.11
CA LEU A 103 19.56 0.70 -1.69
C LEU A 103 20.62 -0.22 -1.07
N GLN A 104 20.48 -0.54 0.22
CA GLN A 104 21.33 -1.50 0.93
C GLN A 104 20.97 -2.97 0.66
N GLY A 105 19.92 -3.25 -0.12
CA GLY A 105 19.44 -4.61 -0.37
C GLY A 105 18.76 -5.28 0.84
N GLN A 106 18.39 -4.50 1.87
CA GLN A 106 17.70 -4.98 3.08
C GLN A 106 16.17 -4.96 2.95
N PHE A 107 15.65 -4.77 1.75
CA PHE A 107 14.21 -4.73 1.49
C PHE A 107 13.72 -6.06 0.93
N ASN A 108 12.74 -6.67 1.61
CA ASN A 108 12.16 -7.93 1.16
C ASN A 108 11.09 -7.69 0.09
N VAL A 109 11.45 -7.94 -1.17
CA VAL A 109 10.57 -7.74 -2.33
C VAL A 109 9.40 -8.73 -2.32
N ASP A 110 9.61 -9.97 -1.89
CA ASP A 110 8.56 -10.99 -1.83
C ASP A 110 7.43 -10.58 -0.89
N ASP A 111 7.78 -10.06 0.29
CA ASP A 111 6.82 -9.46 1.24
C ASP A 111 6.01 -8.34 0.60
N ALA A 112 6.67 -7.44 -0.12
CA ALA A 112 6.00 -6.33 -0.81
C ALA A 112 5.03 -6.83 -1.90
N ILE A 113 5.40 -7.88 -2.64
CA ILE A 113 4.55 -8.52 -3.65
C ILE A 113 3.31 -9.12 -2.99
N MET A 114 3.48 -9.84 -1.87
CA MET A 114 2.36 -10.44 -1.15
C MET A 114 1.40 -9.37 -0.62
N ARG A 115 1.91 -8.31 0.01
CA ARG A 115 1.08 -7.20 0.51
C ARG A 115 0.27 -6.53 -0.62
N ARG A 116 0.87 -6.32 -1.80
CA ARG A 116 0.17 -5.76 -2.95
C ARG A 116 -0.93 -6.67 -3.49
N ARG A 117 -0.71 -8.00 -3.48
CA ARG A 117 -1.73 -9.00 -3.87
C ARG A 117 -2.88 -9.03 -2.87
N GLN A 118 -2.58 -9.07 -1.57
CA GLN A 118 -3.59 -9.07 -0.51
C GLN A 118 -4.46 -7.81 -0.54
N ALA A 119 -3.85 -6.62 -0.65
CA ALA A 119 -4.58 -5.37 -0.73
C ALA A 119 -5.56 -5.31 -1.92
N LYS A 120 -5.18 -5.89 -3.07
CA LYS A 120 -6.07 -6.00 -4.23
C LYS A 120 -7.19 -7.04 -4.05
N GLN A 121 -6.89 -8.18 -3.43
CA GLN A 121 -7.88 -9.24 -3.19
C GLN A 121 -8.94 -8.81 -2.18
N GLN A 122 -8.56 -8.07 -1.14
CA GLN A 122 -9.50 -7.56 -0.13
C GLN A 122 -10.52 -6.58 -0.73
N TYR A 123 -10.10 -5.73 -1.67
CA TYR A 123 -11.01 -4.78 -2.34
C TYR A 123 -12.02 -5.48 -3.27
N GLN A 124 -11.65 -6.64 -3.85
CA GLN A 124 -12.55 -7.42 -4.71
C GLN A 124 -13.62 -8.16 -3.91
N GLN A 125 -13.26 -8.81 -2.79
CA GLN A 125 -14.22 -9.53 -1.97
C GLN A 125 -15.29 -8.63 -1.33
N GLN A 126 -14.97 -7.35 -1.06
CA GLN A 126 -15.96 -6.40 -0.52
C GLN A 126 -16.95 -5.87 -1.55
N ASN A 127 -16.65 -5.98 -2.86
CA ASN A 127 -17.54 -5.51 -3.92
C ASN A 127 -18.40 -6.62 -4.56
N GLU A 128 -18.16 -7.89 -4.24
CA GLU A 128 -18.89 -9.04 -4.81
C GLU A 128 -20.15 -9.44 -4.01
N GLY A 129 -20.49 -8.72 -2.93
CA GLY A 129 -21.63 -9.03 -2.05
C GLY A 129 -22.91 -8.20 -2.27
N THR A 130 -22.96 -7.35 -3.30
CA THR A 130 -24.14 -6.52 -3.60
C THR A 130 -24.74 -6.90 -4.96
N ALA A 131 -25.41 -8.04 -5.02
CA ALA A 131 -26.29 -8.42 -6.13
C ALA A 131 -27.52 -9.13 -5.58
#